data_AF-C4PD83-F1
#
_entry.id   AF-C4PD83-F1
#
_cell.length_a   1.000
_cell.length_b   1.000
_cell.length_c   1.000
_cell.angle_alpha   90.00
_cell.angle_beta   90.00
_cell.angle_gamma   90.00
#
_symmetry.space_group_name_H-M   'P 1'
#
loop_
_entity.id
_entity.type
_entity.pdbx_description
1 polymer ?
#
loop_
_entity_poly.entity_id
_entity_poly.type
_entity_poly.pdbx_seq_one_letter_code
_entity_poly.pdbx_strand_id
1 'polypeptide(L)'
;YDWDVVNEAISDNPRGEFRDGKWQPGNPYRESQHWKLCGDEFIAKAFEYAHEADPNALLFYNDYSTVDPGKRERIYNMVKKMKDAGVPIDGIGIQSH
;
A
#
# COMPACT_ATOMS: atom_id res chain seq x y z
N TYR A 1 -6.58 -5.56 19.96
CA TYR A 1 -5.21 -5.92 19.54
C TYR A 1 -5.07 -5.49 18.09
N ASP A 2 -3.88 -5.20 17.60
CA ASP A 2 -3.63 -4.60 16.29
C ASP A 2 -3.00 -5.59 15.29
N TRP A 3 -3.12 -5.28 14.00
CA TRP A 3 -2.56 -6.07 12.92
C TRP A 3 -1.88 -5.20 11.87
N ASP A 4 -0.65 -5.55 11.52
CA ASP A 4 -0.03 -5.17 10.25
C ASP A 4 -0.65 -6.02 9.14
N VAL A 5 -1.78 -5.57 8.59
CA VAL A 5 -2.57 -6.33 7.60
C VAL A 5 -1.78 -6.54 6.31
N VAL A 6 -1.04 -5.51 5.89
CA VAL A 6 -0.15 -5.57 4.73
C VAL A 6 1.18 -4.92 5.09
N ASN A 7 2.28 -5.62 4.77
CA ASN A 7 3.64 -5.20 5.04
C ASN A 7 4.41 -4.96 3.72
N GLU A 8 5.09 -3.81 3.61
CA GLU A 8 6.11 -3.52 2.58
C GLU A 8 5.67 -3.64 1.12
N ALA A 9 4.40 -3.33 0.86
CA ALA A 9 3.81 -3.46 -0.47
C ALA A 9 4.15 -2.31 -1.45
N ILE A 10 4.85 -1.26 -1.01
CA ILE A 10 5.25 -0.15 -1.88
C ILE A 10 6.69 -0.33 -2.36
N SER A 11 6.90 -0.12 -3.66
CA SER A 11 8.21 -0.23 -4.30
C SER A 11 9.13 0.92 -3.88
N ASP A 12 10.40 0.59 -3.60
CA ASP A 12 11.45 1.58 -3.33
C ASP A 12 11.82 2.38 -4.59
N ASN A 13 11.75 1.74 -5.77
CA ASN A 13 12.16 2.35 -7.04
C ASN A 13 11.22 1.94 -8.19
N PRO A 14 10.03 2.57 -8.28
CA PRO A 14 9.12 2.36 -9.41
C PRO A 14 9.72 2.96 -10.68
N ARG A 15 10.24 2.10 -11.56
CA ARG A 15 10.82 2.56 -12.83
C ARG A 15 9.71 2.89 -13.82
N GLY A 16 9.61 4.16 -14.20
CA GLY A 16 8.77 4.60 -15.30
C GLY A 16 9.31 4.16 -16.66
N GLU A 17 8.48 4.30 -17.68
CA GLU A 17 8.84 4.00 -19.06
C GLU A 17 8.41 5.12 -20.02
N PHE A 18 9.16 5.30 -21.09
CA PHE A 18 8.81 6.23 -22.16
C PHE A 18 8.04 5.47 -23.25
N ARG A 19 6.75 5.78 -23.41
CA ARG A 19 5.87 5.17 -24.42
C ARG A 19 4.99 6.23 -25.06
N ASP A 20 4.74 6.10 -26.36
CA ASP A 20 3.86 7.00 -27.14
C ASP A 20 4.21 8.50 -26.99
N GLY A 21 5.51 8.80 -26.95
CA GLY A 21 6.01 10.17 -26.83
C GLY A 21 5.84 10.81 -25.43
N LYS A 22 5.47 10.03 -24.42
CA LYS A 22 5.25 10.51 -23.04
C LYS A 22 5.92 9.60 -22.01
N TRP A 23 6.37 10.20 -20.91
CA TRP A 23 6.80 9.45 -19.73
C TRP A 23 5.59 8.95 -18.96
N GLN A 24 5.54 7.64 -18.73
CA GLN A 24 4.57 7.00 -17.85
C GLN A 24 5.23 6.68 -16.50
N PRO A 25 4.57 6.97 -15.36
CA PRO A 25 5.12 6.63 -14.05
C PRO A 25 5.21 5.10 -13.90
N GLY A 26 6.23 4.65 -13.15
CA GLY A 26 6.39 3.23 -12.85
C GLY A 26 5.32 2.73 -11.88
N ASN A 27 5.11 1.42 -11.85
CA ASN A 27 4.23 0.77 -10.88
C ASN A 27 4.68 1.10 -9.44
N PRO A 28 3.86 1.78 -8.62
CA PRO A 28 4.24 2.15 -7.26
C PRO A 28 4.28 0.95 -6.30
N TYR A 29 3.71 -0.19 -6.66
CA TYR A 29 3.61 -1.36 -5.81
C TYR A 29 4.78 -2.32 -6.03
N ARG A 30 5.12 -3.07 -4.97
CA ARG A 30 6.00 -4.23 -5.06
C ARG A 30 5.26 -5.33 -5.81
N GLU A 31 5.89 -5.89 -6.84
CA GLU A 31 5.35 -6.99 -7.65
C GLU A 31 5.41 -8.34 -6.92
N SER A 32 4.83 -8.40 -5.72
CA SER A 32 4.62 -9.63 -4.97
C SER A 32 3.70 -10.60 -5.72
N GLN A 33 3.70 -11.88 -5.34
CA GLN A 33 2.78 -12.85 -5.95
C GLN A 33 1.32 -12.44 -5.80
N HIS A 34 0.93 -11.91 -4.63
CA HIS A 34 -0.43 -11.42 -4.39
C HIS A 34 -0.79 -10.26 -5.31
N TRP A 35 0.10 -9.27 -5.47
CA TRP A 35 -0.13 -8.16 -6.40
C TRP A 35 -0.20 -8.63 -7.86
N LYS A 36 0.64 -9.59 -8.27
CA LYS A 36 0.60 -10.16 -9.62
C LYS A 36 -0.72 -10.88 -9.93
N LEU A 37 -1.34 -11.49 -8.93
CA LEU A 37 -2.59 -12.25 -9.09
C LEU A 37 -3.83 -11.36 -8.99
N CYS A 38 -3.84 -10.41 -8.06
CA CYS A 38 -5.02 -9.64 -7.70
C CYS A 38 -4.95 -8.16 -8.12
N GLY A 39 -3.80 -7.70 -8.60
CA GLY A 39 -3.56 -6.31 -8.98
C GLY A 39 -3.64 -5.33 -7.81
N ASP A 40 -3.94 -4.08 -8.13
CA ASP A 40 -3.96 -2.95 -7.19
C ASP A 40 -4.99 -3.10 -6.07
N GLU A 41 -6.06 -3.87 -6.28
CA GLU A 41 -7.13 -4.05 -5.30
C GLU A 41 -6.74 -5.00 -4.16
N PHE A 42 -5.66 -5.77 -4.31
CA PHE A 42 -5.18 -6.73 -3.30
C PHE A 42 -5.13 -6.12 -1.89
N ILE A 43 -4.53 -4.94 -1.77
CA ILE A 43 -4.29 -4.31 -0.48
C ILE A 43 -5.62 -3.90 0.14
N ALA A 44 -6.51 -3.25 -0.62
CA ALA A 44 -7.83 -2.87 -0.12
C ALA A 44 -8.65 -4.09 0.33
N LYS A 45 -8.65 -5.17 -0.46
CA LYS A 45 -9.33 -6.42 -0.11
C LYS A 45 -8.77 -7.07 1.14
N ALA A 46 -7.46 -7.04 1.35
CA ALA A 46 -6.87 -7.57 2.58
C ALA A 46 -7.41 -6.85 3.83
N PHE A 47 -7.57 -5.52 3.79
CA PHE A 47 -8.14 -4.75 4.89
C PHE A 47 -9.63 -5.00 5.07
N GLU A 48 -10.41 -5.06 3.99
CA GLU A 48 -11.83 -5.43 4.06
C GLU A 48 -12.02 -6.80 4.74
N TYR A 49 -11.27 -7.82 4.32
CA TYR A 49 -11.36 -9.16 4.89
C TYR A 49 -10.83 -9.24 6.33
N ALA A 50 -9.78 -8.48 6.66
CA ALA A 50 -9.29 -8.40 8.04
C ALA A 50 -10.35 -7.78 8.97
N HIS A 51 -11.04 -6.73 8.53
CA HIS A 51 -12.11 -6.11 9.28
C HIS A 51 -13.34 -7.01 9.40
N GLU A 52 -13.70 -7.74 8.34
CA GLU A 52 -14.78 -8.74 8.39
C GLU A 52 -14.46 -9.86 9.40
N ALA A 53 -13.20 -10.26 9.52
CA ALA A 53 -12.75 -11.31 10.42
C ALA A 53 -12.67 -10.85 11.89
N ASP A 54 -12.21 -9.64 12.15
CA ASP A 54 -12.19 -9.01 13.48
C ASP A 54 -12.49 -7.50 13.39
N PRO A 55 -13.77 -7.10 13.53
CA PRO A 55 -14.16 -5.69 13.43
C PRO A 55 -13.60 -4.80 14.56
N ASN A 56 -13.06 -5.39 15.63
CA ASN A 56 -12.54 -4.64 16.78
C ASN A 56 -11.01 -4.48 16.73
N ALA A 57 -10.33 -5.13 15.78
CA ALA A 57 -8.91 -4.96 15.60
C ALA A 57 -8.59 -3.58 14.99
N LEU A 58 -7.45 -3.02 15.37
CA LEU A 58 -6.89 -1.86 14.67
C LEU A 58 -6.03 -2.35 13.51
N LEU A 59 -6.29 -1.84 12.31
CA LEU A 59 -5.69 -2.34 11.08
C LEU A 59 -4.67 -1.34 10.52
N PHE A 60 -3.43 -1.80 10.38
CA PHE A 60 -2.30 -0.97 9.97
C PHE A 60 -1.68 -1.44 8.64
N TYR A 61 -1.23 -0.47 7.87
CA TYR A 61 -0.25 -0.69 6.80
C TYR A 61 1.15 -0.39 7.33
N ASN A 62 2.09 -1.32 7.21
CA ASN A 62 3.44 -1.17 7.77
C ASN A 62 4.52 -1.19 6.68
N ASP A 63 5.50 -0.28 6.76
CA ASP A 63 6.61 -0.22 5.79
C ASP A 63 7.89 0.43 6.38
N TYR A 64 9.03 0.15 5.74
CA TYR A 64 10.34 0.77 5.98
C TYR A 64 10.65 1.90 5.01
N SER A 65 11.75 2.62 5.24
CA SER A 65 12.20 3.76 4.40
C SER A 65 11.13 4.84 4.23
N THR A 66 10.22 4.99 5.19
CA THR A 66 9.16 6.01 5.17
C THR A 66 9.71 7.44 5.33
N VAL A 67 11.01 7.57 5.64
CA VAL A 67 11.75 8.83 5.60
C VAL A 67 12.10 9.27 4.18
N ASP A 68 12.15 8.35 3.21
CA ASP A 68 12.35 8.69 1.81
C ASP A 68 11.11 9.45 1.29
N PRO A 69 11.25 10.71 0.81
CA PRO A 69 10.11 11.50 0.38
C PRO A 69 9.31 10.84 -0.75
N GLY A 70 9.99 10.16 -1.68
CA GLY A 70 9.34 9.50 -2.80
C GLY A 70 8.49 8.31 -2.37
N LYS A 71 9.03 7.43 -1.52
CA LYS A 71 8.31 6.28 -0.98
C LYS A 71 7.17 6.72 -0.07
N ARG A 72 7.41 7.72 0.79
CA ARG A 72 6.38 8.30 1.65
C ARG A 72 5.19 8.84 0.86
N GLU A 73 5.45 9.55 -0.23
CA GLU A 73 4.40 10.08 -1.12
C GLU A 73 3.58 8.95 -1.76
N ARG A 74 4.21 7.85 -2.17
CA ARG A 74 3.50 6.68 -2.70
C ARG A 74 2.64 5.99 -1.65
N ILE A 75 3.15 5.81 -0.44
CA ILE A 75 2.40 5.27 0.71
C ILE A 75 1.20 6.18 1.02
N TYR A 76 1.42 7.50 1.11
CA TYR A 76 0.36 8.48 1.34
C TYR A 76 -0.75 8.38 0.29
N ASN A 77 -0.40 8.36 -1.00
CA ASN A 77 -1.37 8.29 -2.08
C ASN A 77 -2.16 6.97 -2.08
N MET A 78 -1.51 5.85 -1.77
CA MET A 78 -2.18 4.55 -1.60
C MET A 78 -3.19 4.60 -0.44
N VAL A 79 -2.75 5.00 0.75
CA VAL A 79 -3.60 5.07 1.95
C VAL A 79 -4.74 6.05 1.76
N LYS A 80 -4.47 7.22 1.16
CA LYS A 80 -5.50 8.21 0.83
C LYS A 80 -6.57 7.61 -0.09
N LYS A 81 -6.17 6.97 -1.19
CA LYS A 81 -7.10 6.29 -2.11
C LYS A 81 -7.96 5.26 -1.38
N MET A 82 -7.36 4.47 -0.49
CA MET A 82 -8.08 3.48 0.33
C MET A 82 -9.08 4.14 1.29
N LYS A 83 -8.67 5.18 2.01
CA LYS A 83 -9.57 5.93 2.91
C LYS A 83 -10.71 6.62 2.17
N ASP A 84 -10.43 7.23 1.02
CA ASP A 84 -11.45 7.87 0.17
C ASP A 84 -12.46 6.85 -0.38
N ALA A 85 -12.04 5.58 -0.56
CA ALA A 85 -12.90 4.47 -0.96
C ALA A 85 -13.62 3.77 0.22
N GLY A 86 -13.41 4.21 1.46
CA GLY A 86 -14.05 3.63 2.65
C GLY A 86 -13.42 2.33 3.16
N VAL A 87 -12.19 2.01 2.74
CA VAL A 87 -11.46 0.83 3.23
C VAL A 87 -11.11 1.01 4.73
N PRO A 88 -11.30 -0.01 5.59
CA PRO A 88 -11.06 0.09 7.02
C PRO A 88 -9.56 0.07 7.35
N ILE A 89 -8.90 1.21 7.23
CA ILE A 89 -7.49 1.41 7.62
C ILE A 89 -7.39 2.43 8.75
N ASP A 90 -6.87 1.99 9.90
CA ASP A 90 -6.80 2.77 11.13
C ASP A 90 -5.49 3.52 11.28
N GLY A 91 -4.40 3.00 10.71
CA GLY A 91 -3.11 3.66 10.83
C GLY A 91 -2.02 3.19 9.88
N ILE A 92 -0.85 3.81 10.04
CA ILE A 92 0.38 3.49 9.31
C ILE A 92 1.46 3.16 10.34
N GLY A 93 2.02 1.96 10.24
CA GLY A 93 3.21 1.52 10.96
C GLY A 93 4.48 2.05 10.28
N ILE A 94 5.34 2.72 11.05
CA ILE A 94 6.63 3.24 10.59
C ILE A 94 7.73 2.40 11.24
N GLN A 95 8.29 1.44 10.49
CA GLN A 95 9.29 0.49 11.02
C GLN A 95 10.53 1.18 11.61
N SER A 96 10.90 2.35 11.08
CA SER A 96 11.99 3.19 11.60
C SER A 96 13.38 2.51 11.58
N HIS A 97 13.62 1.67 10.59
CA HIS A 97 14.96 1.17 10.24
C HIS A 97 15.84 2.24 9.61
#